data_AF-A0A4S4EKB4-F1
#
_entry.id   AF-A0A4S4EKB4-F1
#
_cell.length_a   1.000
_cell.length_b   1.000
_cell.length_c   1.000
_cell.angle_alpha   90.00
_cell.angle_beta   90.00
_cell.angle_gamma   90.00
#
_symmetry.space_group_name_H-M   'P 1'
#
loop_
_entity.id
_entity.type
_entity.pdbx_description
1 polymer ?
#
loop_
_entity_poly.entity_id
_entity_poly.type
_entity_poly.pdbx_seq_one_letter_code
_entity_poly.pdbx_strand_id
1 'polypeptide(L)'
;MVLCSQYSIFSIIQLPPNATGPESVGFNSPVSGPYVGVADGRVLKRQDPILRFVDFAVTSSNRTKQLCDGTTDPDMGPICGRPLGFSFDSANGKLYIVDAYFGLLVVGPNGGLATQLATSAEGVPFKFLDGVDVHQFTGLVYFSDAS
;
A
#
# COMPACT_ATOMS: atom_id res chain seq x y z
N MET A 1 -11.72 -21.37 -4.64
CA MET A 1 -11.27 -22.77 -4.82
C MET A 1 -9.99 -22.93 -4.02
N VAL A 2 -10.07 -23.53 -2.83
CA VAL A 2 -8.93 -23.76 -1.95
C VAL A 2 -8.40 -25.16 -2.27
N LEU A 3 -7.16 -25.26 -2.77
CA LEU A 3 -6.47 -26.54 -2.82
C LEU A 3 -5.98 -26.87 -1.42
N CYS A 4 -6.71 -27.75 -0.74
CA CYS A 4 -6.37 -28.26 0.58
C CYS A 4 -5.24 -29.29 0.43
N SER A 5 -4.03 -28.89 0.82
CA SER A 5 -2.91 -29.79 1.11
C SER A 5 -2.53 -29.60 2.58
N GLN A 6 -2.16 -30.68 3.27
CA GLN A 6 -1.94 -30.81 4.71
C GLN A 6 -0.83 -29.91 5.31
N TYR A 7 -1.01 -28.58 5.32
CA TYR A 7 -0.10 -27.66 6.00
C TYR A 7 -0.75 -27.10 7.27
N SER A 8 -0.54 -27.77 8.40
CA SER A 8 -0.96 -27.33 9.74
C SER A 8 -0.05 -26.25 10.35
N ILE A 9 0.73 -25.53 9.54
CA ILE A 9 1.68 -24.53 10.03
C ILE A 9 1.15 -23.15 9.66
N PHE A 10 0.51 -22.50 10.63
CA PHE A 10 0.17 -21.09 10.57
C PHE A 10 1.24 -20.28 11.31
N SER A 11 1.84 -19.30 10.64
CA SER A 11 2.77 -18.36 11.27
C SER A 11 2.24 -16.94 11.13
N ILE A 12 2.27 -16.19 12.23
CA ILE A 12 1.86 -14.78 12.26
C ILE A 12 3.10 -13.93 12.01
N ILE A 13 3.01 -13.03 11.04
CA ILE A 13 4.01 -12.00 10.79
C ILE A 13 3.56 -10.74 11.53
N GLN A 14 4.32 -10.33 12.55
CA GLN A 14 3.98 -9.17 13.37
C GLN A 14 4.48 -7.88 12.72
N LEU A 15 3.62 -6.86 12.70
CA LEU A 15 4.00 -5.50 12.35
C LEU A 15 4.80 -4.84 13.50
N PRO A 16 5.54 -3.75 13.22
CA PRO A 16 6.09 -2.92 14.27
C PRO A 16 4.99 -2.46 15.26
N PRO A 17 5.29 -2.32 16.56
CA PRO A 17 4.27 -1.96 17.56
C PRO A 17 3.53 -0.65 17.30
N ASN A 18 4.15 0.28 16.57
CA ASN A 18 3.58 1.56 16.16
C ASN A 18 2.91 1.52 14.78
N ALA A 19 2.58 0.34 14.26
CA ALA A 19 1.93 0.17 12.97
C ALA A 19 0.67 -0.69 13.15
N THR A 20 -0.47 -0.15 12.75
CA THR A 20 -1.79 -0.78 12.94
C THR A 20 -2.61 -0.72 11.66
N GLY A 21 -3.69 -1.50 11.63
CA GLY A 21 -4.67 -1.50 10.56
C GLY A 21 -4.11 -1.80 9.17
N PRO A 22 -3.34 -2.90 8.97
CA PRO A 22 -3.01 -3.33 7.62
C PRO A 22 -4.27 -3.66 6.84
N GLU A 23 -4.42 -3.09 5.65
CA GLU A 23 -5.58 -3.30 4.79
C GLU A 23 -5.15 -4.17 3.59
N SER A 24 -4.21 -3.69 2.78
CA SER A 24 -3.67 -4.46 1.66
C SER A 24 -2.24 -4.97 1.89
N VAL A 25 -1.92 -6.03 1.14
CA VAL A 25 -0.59 -6.64 1.04
C VAL A 25 -0.21 -6.83 -0.43
N GLY A 26 1.01 -6.41 -0.78
CA GLY A 26 1.58 -6.60 -2.12
C GLY A 26 2.88 -7.40 -2.08
N PHE A 27 3.17 -8.10 -3.18
CA PHE A 27 4.43 -8.78 -3.40
C PHE A 27 4.98 -8.40 -4.77
N ASN A 28 6.23 -7.96 -4.83
CA ASN A 28 6.88 -7.64 -6.11
C ASN A 28 7.32 -8.94 -6.82
N SER A 29 7.85 -9.89 -6.04
CA SER A 29 8.32 -11.19 -6.50
C SER A 29 8.30 -12.20 -5.33
N PRO A 30 8.49 -13.50 -5.58
CA PRO A 30 8.52 -14.52 -4.52
C PRO A 30 9.58 -14.28 -3.42
N VAL A 31 10.58 -13.44 -3.69
CA VAL A 31 11.70 -13.13 -2.77
C VAL A 31 11.70 -11.66 -2.31
N SER A 32 10.70 -10.86 -2.70
CA SER A 32 10.62 -9.44 -2.36
C SER A 32 9.22 -9.07 -1.89
N GLY A 33 9.08 -8.93 -0.58
CA GLY A 33 7.85 -8.59 0.12
C GLY A 33 7.74 -9.38 1.43
N PRO A 34 6.60 -9.33 2.12
CA PRO A 34 5.42 -8.52 1.81
C PRO A 34 5.63 -7.01 1.94
N TYR A 35 4.80 -6.25 1.24
CA TYR A 35 4.60 -4.81 1.39
C TYR A 35 3.21 -4.58 1.96
N VAL A 36 3.06 -3.72 2.98
CA VAL A 36 1.80 -3.54 3.72
C VAL A 36 1.54 -2.06 3.99
N GLY A 37 0.31 -1.62 3.78
CA GLY A 37 -0.14 -0.26 4.05
C GLY A 37 -0.66 -0.19 5.47
N VAL A 38 -0.36 0.87 6.21
CA VAL A 38 -0.75 0.98 7.62
C VAL A 38 -1.53 2.27 7.88
N ALA A 39 -2.22 2.34 9.02
CA ALA A 39 -3.17 3.41 9.35
C ALA A 39 -2.57 4.82 9.31
N ASP A 40 -1.27 4.93 9.60
CA ASP A 40 -0.55 6.19 9.60
C ASP A 40 -0.05 6.66 8.23
N GLY A 41 -0.51 6.04 7.14
CA GLY A 41 -0.20 6.47 5.76
C GLY A 41 1.12 5.94 5.20
N ARG A 42 1.84 5.08 5.93
CA ARG A 42 3.06 4.43 5.43
C ARG A 42 2.73 3.16 4.66
N VAL A 43 3.63 2.83 3.73
CA VAL A 43 3.81 1.49 3.18
C VAL A 43 5.10 0.93 3.77
N LEU A 44 4.99 -0.19 4.47
CA LEU A 44 6.12 -0.90 5.06
C LEU A 44 6.52 -2.08 4.17
N LYS A 45 7.82 -2.36 4.07
CA LYS A 45 8.37 -3.54 3.39
C LYS A 45 9.02 -4.46 4.40
N ARG A 46 8.70 -5.75 4.37
CA ARG A 46 9.47 -6.77 5.09
C ARG A 46 10.80 -7.03 4.38
N GLN A 47 11.90 -6.94 5.12
CA GLN A 47 13.23 -7.24 4.63
C GLN A 47 13.70 -8.60 5.14
N ASP A 48 13.96 -9.52 4.22
CA ASP A 48 14.69 -10.75 4.49
C ASP A 48 16.21 -10.52 4.42
N PRO A 49 17.03 -11.25 5.20
CA PRO A 49 16.67 -12.31 6.16
C PRO A 49 16.40 -11.78 7.58
N ILE A 50 16.41 -10.45 7.78
CA ILE A 50 16.27 -9.83 9.11
C ILE A 50 14.83 -9.99 9.64
N LEU A 51 13.88 -10.35 8.76
CA LEU A 51 12.46 -10.59 9.05
C LEU A 51 11.76 -9.38 9.69
N ARG A 52 12.27 -8.16 9.47
CA ARG A 52 11.76 -6.90 10.01
C ARG A 52 11.06 -6.06 8.94
N PHE A 53 10.08 -5.28 9.35
CA PHE A 53 9.52 -4.23 8.50
C PHE A 53 10.36 -2.96 8.57
N VAL A 54 10.50 -2.29 7.44
CA VAL A 54 11.08 -0.96 7.31
C VAL A 54 10.13 -0.06 6.51
N ASP A 55 10.24 1.25 6.70
CA ASP A 55 9.54 2.22 5.85
C ASP A 55 9.98 2.02 4.39
N PHE A 56 9.02 1.86 3.49
CA PHE A 56 9.26 1.77 2.05
C PHE A 56 8.76 3.00 1.32
N ALA A 57 7.49 3.35 1.50
CA ALA A 57 6.89 4.48 0.81
C ALA A 57 5.87 5.23 1.67
N VAL A 58 5.53 6.44 1.24
CA VAL A 58 4.47 7.27 1.81
C VAL A 58 3.66 7.91 0.68
N THR A 59 2.38 8.17 0.93
CA THR A 59 1.45 8.71 -0.08
C THR A 59 1.27 10.23 0.02
N SER A 60 1.53 10.83 1.18
CA SER A 60 1.45 12.27 1.41
C SER A 60 2.81 12.95 1.43
N SER A 61 2.94 14.08 0.74
CA SER A 61 4.14 14.95 0.79
C SER A 61 4.20 15.83 2.04
N ASN A 62 3.06 16.10 2.68
CA ASN A 62 2.95 17.04 3.79
C ASN A 62 3.13 16.38 5.16
N ARG A 63 3.33 15.06 5.20
CA ARG A 63 3.57 14.33 6.45
C ARG A 63 4.96 14.61 7.02
N THR A 64 5.09 14.47 8.34
CA THR A 64 6.37 14.26 9.02
C THR A 64 6.29 13.00 9.87
N LYS A 65 7.42 12.41 10.24
CA LYS A 65 7.42 11.21 11.10
C LYS A 65 6.81 11.51 12.47
N GLN A 66 7.14 12.66 13.05
CA GLN A 66 6.63 13.08 14.36
C GLN A 66 5.11 13.25 14.36
N LEU A 67 4.54 13.69 13.24
CA LEU A 67 3.12 13.96 13.13
C LEU A 67 2.29 12.70 12.83
N CYS A 68 2.81 11.83 11.97
CA CYS A 68 2.02 10.75 11.40
C CYS A 68 2.38 9.37 11.96
N ASP A 69 3.67 9.02 12.11
CA ASP A 69 4.06 7.64 12.42
C ASP A 69 3.44 7.16 13.75
N GLY A 70 2.63 6.10 13.67
CA GLY A 70 1.91 5.54 14.83
C GLY A 70 0.64 6.27 15.23
N THR A 71 0.22 7.31 14.51
CA THR A 71 -1.10 7.91 14.74
C THR A 71 -2.21 6.90 14.47
N THR A 72 -3.24 6.95 15.30
CA THR A 72 -4.49 6.18 15.14
C THR A 72 -5.70 7.09 15.00
N ASP A 73 -5.46 8.40 14.93
CA ASP A 73 -6.50 9.40 14.74
C ASP A 73 -7.02 9.34 13.29
N PRO A 74 -8.29 8.99 13.06
CA PRO A 74 -8.86 8.89 11.73
C PRO A 74 -8.89 10.24 10.99
N ASP A 75 -8.91 11.37 11.72
CA ASP A 75 -8.97 12.71 11.14
C ASP A 75 -7.61 13.15 10.57
N MET A 76 -6.54 12.40 10.82
CA MET A 76 -5.21 12.67 10.28
C MET A 76 -5.02 12.17 8.85
N GLY A 77 -5.96 11.40 8.30
CA GLY A 77 -5.90 10.84 6.96
C GLY A 77 -5.61 11.86 5.83
N PRO A 78 -6.29 13.03 5.79
CA PRO A 78 -6.00 14.09 4.81
C PRO A 78 -4.57 14.65 4.86
N ILE A 79 -3.84 14.46 5.98
CA ILE A 79 -2.45 14.92 6.15
C ILE A 79 -1.47 13.77 5.96
N CYS A 80 -1.76 12.61 6.55
CA CYS A 80 -0.83 11.49 6.63
C CYS A 80 -0.96 10.49 5.47
N GLY A 81 -2.14 10.44 4.85
CA GLY A 81 -2.54 9.41 3.90
C GLY A 81 -3.13 8.19 4.58
N ARG A 82 -3.81 7.36 3.79
CA ARG A 82 -4.32 6.05 4.18
C ARG A 82 -4.31 5.15 2.94
N PRO A 83 -3.19 4.46 2.66
CA PRO A 83 -3.12 3.50 1.57
C PRO A 83 -4.03 2.31 1.90
N LEU A 84 -4.94 2.01 0.98
CA LEU A 84 -5.87 0.88 1.06
C LEU A 84 -5.34 -0.20 0.13
N GLY A 85 -5.66 -0.20 -1.17
CA GLY A 85 -5.22 -1.22 -2.11
C GLY A 85 -3.80 -1.07 -2.70
N PHE A 86 -3.21 -2.22 -3.07
CA PHE A 86 -1.93 -2.36 -3.74
C PHE A 86 -1.97 -3.31 -4.92
N SER A 87 -1.21 -2.99 -5.97
CA SER A 87 -0.85 -3.96 -7.00
C SER A 87 0.49 -3.63 -7.63
N PHE A 88 1.33 -4.64 -7.79
CA PHE A 88 2.65 -4.49 -8.39
C PHE A 88 2.54 -4.66 -9.91
N ASP A 89 3.22 -3.78 -10.64
CA ASP A 89 3.71 -4.07 -11.98
C ASP A 89 5.06 -4.78 -11.81
N SER A 90 5.03 -6.11 -11.83
CA SER A 90 6.22 -6.94 -11.59
C SER A 90 7.29 -6.78 -12.69
N ALA A 91 6.90 -6.38 -13.91
CA ALA A 91 7.85 -6.19 -15.00
C ALA A 91 8.75 -4.97 -14.78
N ASN A 92 8.19 -3.90 -14.20
CA ASN A 92 8.91 -2.65 -13.97
C ASN A 92 9.27 -2.40 -12.50
N GLY A 93 8.83 -3.28 -11.58
CA GLY A 93 9.05 -3.13 -10.14
C GLY A 93 8.34 -1.91 -9.55
N LYS A 94 7.23 -1.47 -10.16
CA LYS A 94 6.44 -0.34 -9.68
C LYS A 94 5.29 -0.85 -8.81
N LEU A 95 5.07 -0.17 -7.69
CA LEU A 95 3.92 -0.43 -6.83
C LEU A 95 2.87 0.65 -7.07
N TYR A 96 1.71 0.23 -7.58
CA TYR A 96 0.52 1.06 -7.63
C TYR A 96 -0.20 1.00 -6.30
N ILE A 97 -0.64 2.16 -5.83
CA ILE A 97 -1.25 2.38 -4.53
C ILE A 97 -2.54 3.14 -4.77
N VAL A 98 -3.63 2.71 -4.16
CA VAL A 98 -4.80 3.57 -3.99
C VAL A 98 -4.86 4.03 -2.54
N ASP A 99 -4.96 5.34 -2.37
CA ASP A 99 -5.04 5.99 -1.08
C ASP A 99 -6.41 6.66 -0.94
N ALA A 100 -7.02 6.50 0.24
CA ALA A 100 -8.35 7.04 0.53
C ALA A 100 -8.45 8.56 0.33
N TYR A 101 -7.35 9.30 0.47
CA TYR A 101 -7.30 10.75 0.38
C TYR A 101 -6.51 11.26 -0.83
N PHE A 102 -5.52 10.48 -1.29
CA PHE A 102 -4.60 10.90 -2.34
C PHE A 102 -4.84 10.23 -3.70
N GLY A 103 -5.91 9.44 -3.85
CA GLY A 103 -6.32 8.86 -5.14
C GLY A 103 -5.39 7.74 -5.59
N LEU A 104 -5.14 7.65 -6.91
CA LEU A 104 -4.24 6.66 -7.49
C LEU A 104 -2.81 7.20 -7.48
N LEU A 105 -1.87 6.44 -6.93
CA LEU A 105 -0.45 6.76 -6.88
C LEU A 105 0.41 5.60 -7.39
N VAL A 106 1.69 5.90 -7.67
CA VAL A 106 2.71 4.90 -8.01
C VAL A 106 4.04 5.23 -7.34
N VAL A 107 4.74 4.21 -6.88
CA VAL A 107 6.11 4.34 -6.35
C VAL A 107 7.03 3.33 -7.02
N GLY A 108 8.27 3.75 -7.28
CA GLY A 108 9.29 2.90 -7.89
C GLY A 108 9.90 1.87 -6.93
N PRO A 109 10.80 1.01 -7.40
CA PRO A 109 11.38 -0.08 -6.61
C PRO A 109 12.23 0.39 -5.42
N ASN A 110 12.67 1.66 -5.45
CA ASN A 110 13.45 2.28 -4.37
C ASN A 110 12.58 2.87 -3.25
N GLY A 111 11.26 2.85 -3.39
CA GLY A 111 10.35 3.46 -2.42
C GLY A 111 10.40 4.99 -2.45
N GLY A 112 10.11 5.62 -1.31
CA GLY A 112 10.05 7.07 -1.15
C GLY A 112 8.63 7.63 -1.24
N LEU A 113 8.52 8.91 -1.62
CA LEU A 113 7.23 9.55 -1.85
C LEU A 113 6.59 9.01 -3.13
N ALA A 114 5.38 8.49 -3.04
CA ALA A 114 4.62 8.03 -4.19
C ALA A 114 4.16 9.20 -5.05
N THR A 115 4.20 9.03 -6.37
CA THR A 115 3.73 10.01 -7.34
C THR A 115 2.24 9.84 -7.57
N GLN A 116 1.46 10.88 -7.36
CA GLN A 116 0.03 10.89 -7.67
C GLN A 116 -0.20 10.88 -9.19
N LEU A 117 -1.07 9.98 -9.65
CA LEU A 117 -1.41 9.77 -11.06
C LEU A 117 -2.80 10.30 -11.40
N ALA A 118 -3.79 10.07 -10.53
CA ALA A 118 -5.16 10.48 -10.77
C ALA A 118 -5.93 10.73 -9.46
N THR A 119 -6.77 11.78 -9.45
CA THR A 119 -7.64 12.16 -8.34
C THR A 119 -9.10 12.30 -8.75
N SER A 120 -9.41 12.11 -10.03
CA SER A 120 -10.76 12.20 -10.58
C SER A 120 -10.87 11.39 -11.88
N ALA A 121 -12.09 11.06 -12.26
CA ALA A 121 -12.43 10.55 -13.58
C ALA A 121 -13.68 11.27 -14.09
N GLU A 122 -13.70 11.64 -15.38
CA GLU A 122 -14.85 12.33 -16.01
C GLU A 122 -15.30 13.60 -15.27
N GLY A 123 -14.36 14.29 -14.62
CA GLY A 123 -14.62 15.50 -13.84
C GLY A 123 -15.20 15.25 -12.44
N VAL A 124 -15.41 14.00 -12.04
CA VAL A 124 -15.86 13.61 -10.70
C VAL A 124 -14.64 13.25 -9.83
N PRO A 125 -14.37 13.97 -8.73
CA PRO A 125 -13.31 13.61 -7.80
C PRO A 125 -13.55 12.26 -7.15
N PHE A 126 -12.48 11.47 -7.00
CA PHE A 126 -12.52 10.27 -6.19
C PHE A 126 -12.72 10.65 -4.73
N LYS A 127 -13.53 9.87 -4.01
CA LYS A 127 -13.72 10.10 -2.56
C LYS A 127 -13.17 8.99 -1.69
N PHE A 128 -13.12 7.75 -2.20
CA PHE A 128 -12.62 6.62 -1.42
C PHE A 128 -12.14 5.49 -2.33
N LEU A 129 -10.92 5.63 -2.88
CA LEU A 129 -10.33 4.54 -3.65
C LEU A 129 -9.87 3.39 -2.74
N ASP A 130 -10.30 2.17 -3.05
CA ASP A 130 -10.18 1.03 -2.13
C ASP A 130 -9.34 -0.12 -2.72
N GLY A 131 -9.70 -0.63 -3.90
CA GLY A 131 -8.98 -1.71 -4.57
C GLY A 131 -8.22 -1.23 -5.81
N VAL A 132 -7.11 -1.89 -6.14
CA VAL A 132 -6.36 -1.69 -7.39
C VAL A 132 -5.76 -3.00 -7.88
N ASP A 133 -5.75 -3.21 -9.19
CA ASP A 133 -5.02 -4.29 -9.83
C ASP A 133 -4.36 -3.85 -11.14
N VAL A 134 -3.18 -4.41 -11.42
CA VAL A 134 -2.42 -4.16 -12.64
C VAL A 134 -2.46 -5.41 -13.52
N HIS A 135 -2.99 -5.28 -14.73
CA HIS A 135 -2.91 -6.34 -15.71
C HIS A 135 -1.47 -6.45 -16.24
N GLN A 136 -0.75 -7.48 -15.79
CA GLN A 136 0.70 -7.63 -15.98
C GLN A 136 1.16 -7.60 -17.44
N PHE A 137 0.32 -8.03 -18.39
CA PHE A 137 0.70 -8.06 -19.81
C PHE A 137 0.54 -6.72 -20.52
N THR A 138 -0.45 -5.90 -20.13
CA THR A 138 -0.74 -4.63 -20.80
C THR A 138 -0.31 -3.41 -19.99
N GLY A 139 -0.06 -3.58 -18.69
CA GLY A 139 0.17 -2.48 -17.76
C GLY A 139 -1.08 -1.64 -17.47
N LEU A 140 -2.27 -2.11 -17.86
CA LEU A 140 -3.52 -1.42 -17.53
C LEU A 140 -3.80 -1.54 -16.03
N VAL A 141 -4.19 -0.41 -15.44
CA VAL A 141 -4.49 -0.29 -14.01
C VAL A 141 -5.99 -0.15 -13.85
N TYR A 142 -6.58 -1.06 -13.08
CA TYR A 142 -8.00 -1.07 -12.73
C TYR A 142 -8.12 -0.77 -11.25
N PHE A 143 -9.03 0.12 -10.87
CA PHE A 143 -9.23 0.48 -9.47
C PHE A 143 -10.70 0.82 -9.20
N SER A 144 -11.11 0.74 -7.93
CA SER A 144 -12.48 1.01 -7.49
C SER A 144 -12.54 2.25 -6.60
N ASP A 145 -13.58 3.06 -6.78
CA ASP A 145 -14.03 4.07 -5.83
C ASP A 145 -15.27 3.52 -5.11
N ALA A 146 -15.27 3.47 -3.78
CA ALA A 146 -16.32 2.86 -2.97
C ALA A 146 -17.29 3.87 -2.33
N SER A 147 -17.40 5.07 -2.92
CA SER A 147 -18.14 6.22 -2.36
C SER A 147 -19.55 6.46 -2.88
#